data_AF-A0A432UR66-F1
#
_entry.id   AF-A0A432UR66-F1
#
_cell.length_a   1.000
_cell.length_b   1.000
_cell.length_c   1.000
_cell.angle_alpha   90.00
_cell.angle_beta   90.00
_cell.angle_gamma   90.00
#
_symmetry.space_group_name_H-M   'P 1'
#
loop_
_entity.id
_entity.type
_entity.pdbx_description
1 polymer ?
#
loop_
_entity_poly.entity_id
_entity_poly.type
_entity_poly.pdbx_seq_one_letter_code
_entity_poly.pdbx_strand_id
1 'polypeptide(L)' 'RRYGIKKPYEKLKELTRGQKIDAATLKQFIESLDIPASAKKELVNLTPAGYIGNADEQAKNI' A
#
# COMPACT_ATOMS: atom_id res chain seq x y z
N ARG A 1 1.24 6.94 -10.11
CA ARG A 1 -0.06 7.34 -10.71
C ARG A 1 -1.15 7.29 -9.62
N ARG A 2 -2.26 8.04 -9.77
CA ARG A 2 -3.09 8.73 -8.73
C ARG A 2 -2.51 10.07 -8.26
N TYR A 3 -1.27 10.11 -7.76
CA TYR A 3 -0.62 11.35 -7.28
C TYR A 3 0.67 11.72 -8.04
N GLY A 4 0.84 11.30 -9.29
CA GLY A 4 1.99 11.76 -10.10
C GLY A 4 3.40 11.29 -9.66
N ILE A 5 3.54 10.46 -8.63
CA ILE A 5 4.85 9.93 -8.19
C ILE A 5 5.62 9.30 -9.35
N LYS A 6 6.89 9.69 -9.52
CA LYS A 6 7.82 9.09 -10.49
C LYS A 6 8.17 7.66 -10.09
N LYS A 7 8.11 6.74 -11.05
CA LYS A 7 8.54 5.32 -10.91
C LYS A 7 7.96 4.62 -9.65
N PRO A 8 6.62 4.63 -9.45
CA PRO A 8 6.02 4.15 -8.21
C PRO A 8 6.19 2.64 -8.02
N TYR A 9 6.19 1.87 -9.11
CA TYR A 9 6.38 0.43 -9.08
C TYR A 9 7.82 0.07 -8.70
N GLU A 10 8.79 0.76 -9.30
CA GLU A 10 10.21 0.52 -9.08
C GLU A 10 10.61 0.85 -7.64
N LYS A 11 10.12 1.97 -7.09
CA LYS A 11 10.35 2.31 -5.67
C LYS A 11 9.85 1.23 -4.71
N LEU A 12 8.65 0.69 -4.95
CA LEU A 12 8.10 -0.38 -4.12
C LEU A 12 8.84 -1.71 -4.33
N LYS A 13 9.27 -1.99 -5.57
CA LYS A 13 10.04 -3.18 -5.92
C LYS A 13 11.42 -3.15 -5.24
N GLU A 14 12.10 -2.01 -5.23
CA GLU A 14 13.38 -1.84 -4.54
C GLU A 14 13.26 -2.10 -3.04
N LEU A 15 12.17 -1.66 -2.42
CA LEU A 15 11.90 -1.94 -1.01
C LEU A 15 11.66 -3.43 -0.74
N THR A 16 10.81 -4.08 -1.54
CA THR A 16 10.27 -5.40 -1.22
C THR A 16 11.06 -6.57 -1.79
N ARG A 17 11.83 -6.37 -2.87
CA ARG A 17 12.47 -7.48 -3.58
C ARG A 17 13.62 -8.08 -2.77
N GLY A 18 13.48 -9.37 -2.44
CA GLY A 18 14.51 -10.13 -1.72
C GLY A 18 14.62 -9.79 -0.24
N GLN A 19 13.69 -9.00 0.31
CA GLN A 19 13.69 -8.57 1.70
C GLN A 19 12.42 -9.03 2.42
N LYS A 20 12.52 -9.34 3.72
CA LYS A 20 11.35 -9.49 4.58
C LYS A 20 10.86 -8.10 4.97
N ILE A 21 9.57 -7.85 4.79
CA ILE A 21 8.95 -6.56 5.09
C ILE A 21 7.94 -6.73 6.21
N ASP A 22 7.93 -5.77 7.12
CA ASP A 22 6.98 -5.66 8.22
C ASP A 22 6.17 -4.36 8.13
N ALA A 23 5.21 -4.20 9.04
CA ALA A 23 4.34 -3.04 9.09
C ALA A 23 5.12 -1.73 9.35
N ALA A 24 6.19 -1.79 10.15
CA ALA A 24 6.99 -0.61 10.49
C ALA A 24 7.75 -0.09 9.26
N THR A 25 8.39 -0.98 8.52
CA THR A 25 9.13 -0.68 7.28
C THR A 25 8.18 -0.11 6.22
N LEU A 26 6.99 -0.70 6.07
CA LEU A 26 5.98 -0.20 5.13
C LEU A 26 5.46 1.20 5.51
N LYS A 27 5.24 1.44 6.81
CA LYS A 27 4.80 2.74 7.32
C LYS A 27 5.82 3.84 7.04
N GLN A 28 7.10 3.58 7.32
CA GLN A 28 8.18 4.53 7.02
C GLN A 28 8.26 4.83 5.52
N PHE A 29 8.10 3.82 4.67
CA PHE A 29 8.05 4.03 3.23
C PHE A 29 6.89 4.94 2.80
N ILE A 30 5.68 4.71 3.33
CA ILE A 30 4.50 5.53 3.03
C ILE A 30 4.68 6.98 3.49
N GLU A 31 5.27 7.18 4.68
CA GLU A 31 5.57 8.52 5.22
C GLU A 31 6.53 9.30 4.32
N SER A 32 7.47 8.61 3.67
CA SER A 32 8.44 9.21 2.73
C SER A 32 7.85 9.66 1.38
N LEU A 33 6.63 9.23 1.04
CA LEU A 33 6.00 9.56 -0.25
C LEU A 33 5.54 11.01 -0.29
N ASP A 34 5.72 11.66 -1.44
CA ASP A 34 5.17 12.99 -1.72
C ASP A 34 3.72 12.86 -2.24
N ILE A 35 2.79 12.63 -1.31
CA ILE A 35 1.34 12.47 -1.56
C ILE A 35 0.52 13.15 -0.45
N PRO A 36 -0.77 13.45 -0.69
CA PRO A 36 -1.64 14.05 0.33
C PRO A 36 -1.68 13.26 1.64
N ALA A 37 -1.79 13.98 2.77
CA ALA A 37 -1.81 13.37 4.10
C ALA A 37 -2.99 12.39 4.29
N SER A 38 -4.14 12.66 3.69
CA SER A 38 -5.30 11.75 3.68
C SER A 38 -4.94 10.39 3.04
N ALA A 39 -4.23 10.42 1.92
CA ALA A 39 -3.77 9.23 1.23
C ALA A 39 -2.75 8.44 2.05
N LYS A 40 -1.81 9.12 2.74
CA LYS A 40 -0.88 8.45 3.67
C LYS A 40 -1.63 7.75 4.79
N LYS A 41 -2.63 8.41 5.38
CA LYS A 41 -3.45 7.86 6.46
C LYS A 41 -4.23 6.62 6.01
N GLU A 42 -4.85 6.66 4.83
CA GLU A 42 -5.50 5.49 4.24
C GLU A 42 -4.53 4.32 4.09
N LEU A 43 -3.36 4.56 3.50
CA LEU A 43 -2.37 3.51 3.23
C LEU A 43 -1.77 2.90 4.51
N VAL A 44 -1.50 3.70 5.54
CA VAL A 44 -0.95 3.21 6.83
C VAL A 44 -1.96 2.34 7.59
N ASN A 45 -3.26 2.53 7.36
CA ASN A 45 -4.31 1.74 8.01
C ASN A 45 -4.60 0.41 7.29
N LEU A 46 -4.01 0.17 6.12
CA LEU A 46 -4.18 -1.10 5.41
C LEU A 46 -3.49 -2.24 6.16
N THR A 47 -4.11 -3.42 6.11
CA THR A 47 -3.54 -4.66 6.66
C THR A 47 -3.68 -5.78 5.64
N PRO A 48 -2.80 -6.81 5.66
CA PRO A 48 -2.93 -7.94 4.74
C PRO A 48 -4.30 -8.64 4.83
N ALA A 49 -4.84 -8.77 6.04
CA ALA A 49 -6.14 -9.42 6.26
C ALA A 49 -7.33 -8.59 5.77
N GLY A 50 -7.23 -7.25 5.82
CA GLY A 50 -8.29 -6.35 5.34
C GLY A 50 -8.16 -5.96 3.87
N TYR A 51 -7.01 -6.20 3.25
CA TYR A 51 -6.73 -5.83 1.86
C TYR A 51 -7.24 -6.89 0.87
N ILE A 52 -8.54 -7.20 0.93
CA ILE A 52 -9.20 -8.26 0.15
C ILE A 52 -10.01 -7.74 -1.04
N GLY A 53 -10.06 -6.42 -1.27
CA GLY A 53 -10.86 -5.83 -2.35
C GLY A 53 -12.36 -6.10 -2.16
N ASN A 54 -13.06 -6.42 -3.26
CA ASN A 54 -14.49 -6.74 -3.25
C ASN A 54 -14.78 -8.25 -3.06
N ALA A 55 -13.86 -9.01 -2.46
CA ALA A 55 -14.01 -10.45 -2.29
C ALA A 55 -15.27 -10.84 -1.48
N ASP A 56 -15.59 -10.10 -0.42
CA ASP A 56 -16.79 -10.33 0.41
C ASP A 56 -18.10 -10.13 -0.40
N GLU A 57 -18.16 -9.09 -1.23
CA GLU A 57 -19.31 -8.84 -2.10
C GLU A 57 -19.46 -9.95 -3.14
N GLN A 58 -18.35 -10.36 -3.78
CA GLN A 58 -18.38 -11.46 -4.74
C GLN A 58 -18.84 -12.77 -4.11
N ALA A 59 -18.39 -13.09 -2.89
CA ALA A 59 -18.79 -14.30 -2.19
C ALA A 59 -20.29 -14.36 -1.83
N LYS A 60 -20.91 -13.20 -1.54
CA LYS A 60 -22.36 -13.09 -1.24
C LYS A 60 -23.25 -13.14 -2.47
N ASN A 61 -22.70 -12.87 -3.65
CA ASN A 61 -23.43 -12.81 -4.92
C ASN A 61 -23.42 -14.14 -5.69
N ILE A 62 -23.02 -15.25 -5.05
CA ILE A 62 -23.07 -16.62 -5.55
C ILE A 62 -24.24 -17.33 -4.89
#